data_AF-A0A5M5X4I0-F1
#
_entry.id   AF-A0A5M5X4I0-F1
#
_cell.length_a   1.000
_cell.length_b   1.000
_cell.length_c   1.000
_cell.angle_alpha   90.00
_cell.angle_beta   90.00
_cell.angle_gamma   90.00
#
_symmetry.space_group_name_H-M   'P 1'
#
loop_
_entity.id
_entity.type
_entity.pdbx_description
1 polymer ?
#
loop_
_entity_poly.entity_id
_entity_poly.type
_entity_poly.pdbx_seq_one_letter_code
_entity_poly.pdbx_strand_id
1 'polypeptide(L)'
;MNNRTANIFDAWIINQHNRLKERIASSTMFDDDAFQETYLTMREALTIKDIELDFEPVFIKLYRRMLARELSTEFRYSHPDPLFFVLLRSDEENPEEIGQTPAENIQAKQVDEYVRYNFKPSDYLIFHLKFFQAMTWQGLIDYTGQSSATIAKRLNNMKHAVKQRFTPPIYNIS
;
A
#
# COMPACT_ATOMS: atom_id res chain seq x y z
N MET A 1 -21.96 11.15 25.13
CA MET A 1 -21.31 9.94 25.68
C MET A 1 -21.18 10.11 27.18
N ASN A 2 -21.67 9.16 27.98
CA ASN A 2 -21.65 9.28 29.44
C ASN A 2 -20.27 8.88 29.97
N ASN A 3 -19.37 9.87 30.07
CA ASN A 3 -17.95 9.68 30.41
C ASN A 3 -17.71 8.89 31.70
N ARG A 4 -18.65 8.90 32.67
CA ARG A 4 -18.47 8.22 33.95
C ARG A 4 -18.49 6.68 33.82
N THR A 5 -19.43 6.10 33.08
CA THR A 5 -19.50 4.63 32.93
C THR A 5 -18.34 4.11 32.10
N ALA A 6 -17.98 4.83 31.02
CA ALA A 6 -16.83 4.48 30.19
C ALA A 6 -15.53 4.46 31.01
N ASN A 7 -15.29 5.46 31.87
CA ASN A 7 -14.10 5.50 32.72
C ASN A 7 -14.03 4.35 33.73
N ILE A 8 -15.17 3.91 34.28
CA ILE A 8 -15.24 2.77 35.21
C ILE A 8 -14.88 1.48 34.47
N PHE A 9 -15.42 1.29 33.27
CA PHE A 9 -15.09 0.15 32.42
C PHE A 9 -13.63 0.16 31.97
N ASP A 10 -13.10 1.31 31.54
CA ASP A 10 -11.70 1.48 31.14
C ASP A 10 -10.75 1.10 32.29
N ALA A 11 -11.03 1.56 33.51
CA ALA A 11 -10.27 1.19 34.70
C ALA A 11 -10.35 -0.31 35.03
N TRP A 12 -11.53 -0.91 34.85
CA TRP A 12 -11.73 -2.34 35.04
C TRP A 12 -10.94 -3.17 34.03
N ILE A 13 -10.99 -2.83 32.74
CA ILE A 13 -10.23 -3.53 31.67
C ILE A 13 -8.73 -3.47 31.94
N ILE A 14 -8.19 -2.31 32.30
CA ILE A 14 -6.76 -2.17 32.60
C ILE A 14 -6.33 -3.11 33.73
N ASN A 15 -7.15 -3.23 34.78
CA ASN A 15 -6.85 -4.08 35.93
C ASN A 15 -7.07 -5.58 35.65
N GLN A 16 -8.07 -5.93 34.82
CA GLN A 16 -8.40 -7.33 34.52
C GLN A 16 -7.73 -7.87 33.26
N HIS A 17 -6.99 -7.05 32.51
CA HIS A 17 -6.44 -7.38 31.19
C HIS A 17 -5.74 -8.74 31.13
N ASN A 18 -4.70 -8.95 31.95
CA ASN A 18 -3.91 -10.18 31.91
C ASN A 18 -4.73 -11.40 32.35
N ARG A 19 -5.57 -11.26 33.39
CA ARG A 19 -6.45 -12.32 33.87
C ARG A 19 -7.50 -12.69 32.83
N LEU A 20 -8.04 -11.72 32.10
CA LEU A 20 -8.97 -11.96 30.98
C LEU A 20 -8.26 -12.70 29.84
N LYS A 21 -7.03 -12.28 29.47
CA LYS A 21 -6.24 -12.99 28.46
C LYS A 21 -6.02 -14.45 28.84
N GLU A 22 -5.58 -14.73 30.06
CA GLU A 22 -5.38 -16.10 30.56
C GLU A 22 -6.67 -16.92 30.57
N ARG A 23 -7.77 -16.33 31.06
CA ARG A 23 -9.08 -17.00 31.11
C ARG A 23 -9.62 -17.30 29.72
N ILE A 24 -9.46 -16.38 28.78
CA ILE A 24 -9.85 -16.59 27.38
C ILE A 24 -8.99 -17.70 26.78
N ALA A 25 -7.67 -17.60 26.88
CA ALA A 25 -6.71 -18.57 26.36
C ALA A 25 -6.92 -19.99 26.94
N SER A 26 -7.40 -20.11 28.18
CA SER A 26 -7.74 -21.41 28.77
C SER A 26 -8.99 -22.08 28.17
N SER A 27 -9.85 -21.32 27.49
CA SER A 27 -11.14 -21.82 26.98
C SER A 27 -11.25 -21.82 25.46
N THR A 28 -10.45 -20.99 24.77
CA THR A 28 -10.46 -20.84 23.32
C THR A 28 -9.18 -20.16 22.83
N MET A 29 -8.99 -20.08 21.51
CA MET A 29 -7.88 -19.34 20.91
C MET A 29 -7.97 -17.86 21.30
N PHE A 30 -6.83 -17.32 21.74
CA PHE A 30 -6.71 -15.89 22.00
C PHE A 30 -6.32 -15.17 20.70
N ASP A 31 -7.07 -14.12 20.37
CA ASP A 31 -6.87 -13.27 19.20
C ASP A 31 -6.92 -11.81 19.65
N ASP A 32 -5.85 -11.05 19.37
CA ASP A 32 -5.70 -9.67 19.85
C ASP A 32 -6.71 -8.72 19.15
N ASP A 33 -7.01 -8.95 17.87
CA ASP A 33 -7.95 -8.11 17.11
C ASP A 33 -9.38 -8.29 17.62
N ALA A 34 -9.83 -9.54 17.81
CA ALA A 34 -11.12 -9.85 18.41
C ALA A 34 -11.24 -9.29 19.83
N PHE A 35 -10.15 -9.27 20.61
CA PHE A 35 -10.13 -8.69 21.96
C PHE A 35 -10.29 -7.15 21.91
N GLN A 36 -9.59 -6.48 21.00
CA GLN A 36 -9.70 -5.03 20.82
C GLN A 36 -11.09 -4.63 20.32
N GLU A 37 -11.64 -5.35 19.34
CA GLU A 37 -12.99 -5.14 18.82
C GLU A 37 -14.05 -5.30 19.90
N THR A 38 -13.86 -6.28 20.80
CA THR A 38 -14.74 -6.50 21.95
C THR A 38 -14.71 -5.32 22.92
N TYR A 39 -13.52 -4.79 23.22
CA TYR A 39 -13.37 -3.61 24.07
C TYR A 39 -14.08 -2.40 23.48
N LEU A 40 -13.86 -2.10 22.20
CA LEU A 40 -14.49 -0.95 21.53
C LEU A 40 -16.02 -1.11 21.50
N THR A 41 -16.50 -2.28 21.09
CA THR A 41 -17.94 -2.55 21.00
C THR A 41 -18.62 -2.43 22.36
N MET A 42 -18.01 -2.97 23.42
CA MET A 42 -18.58 -2.89 24.76
C MET A 42 -18.54 -1.44 25.28
N ARG A 43 -17.42 -0.73 25.08
CA ARG A 43 -17.26 0.67 25.49
C ARG A 43 -18.27 1.61 24.82
N GLU A 44 -18.61 1.39 23.55
CA GLU A 44 -19.63 2.15 22.83
C GLU A 44 -21.06 1.83 23.29
N ALA A 45 -21.32 0.57 23.68
CA ALA A 45 -22.64 0.11 24.11
C ALA A 45 -23.01 0.49 25.55
N LEU A 46 -22.04 0.88 26.39
CA LEU A 46 -22.27 1.16 27.81
C LEU A 46 -23.16 2.38 28.05
N THR A 47 -24.16 2.20 28.90
CA THR A 47 -25.04 3.27 29.38
C THR A 47 -24.91 3.47 30.89
N ILE A 48 -25.50 4.55 31.44
CA ILE A 48 -25.47 4.81 32.90
C ILE A 48 -26.11 3.67 33.71
N LYS A 49 -27.02 2.90 33.12
CA LYS A 49 -27.70 1.77 33.78
C LYS A 49 -26.78 0.55 33.97
N ASP A 50 -25.65 0.51 33.27
CA ASP A 50 -24.73 -0.63 33.25
C ASP A 50 -23.58 -0.50 34.27
N ILE A 51 -23.63 0.51 35.16
CA ILE A 51 -22.58 0.74 36.18
C ILE A 51 -22.48 -0.42 37.19
N GLU A 52 -23.58 -1.13 37.45
CA GLU A 52 -23.64 -2.27 38.37
C GLU A 52 -23.47 -3.63 37.67
N LEU A 53 -23.20 -3.63 36.37
CA LEU A 53 -23.04 -4.86 35.59
C LEU A 53 -21.73 -5.55 35.92
N ASP A 54 -21.76 -6.88 36.09
CA ASP A 54 -20.54 -7.69 36.07
C ASP A 54 -20.01 -7.75 34.63
N PHE A 55 -18.94 -7.01 34.36
CA PHE A 55 -18.39 -6.87 33.01
C PHE A 55 -17.75 -8.16 32.49
N GLU A 56 -17.17 -9.01 33.35
CA GLU A 56 -16.40 -10.20 32.94
C GLU A 56 -17.21 -11.19 32.08
N PRO A 57 -18.38 -11.70 32.52
CA PRO A 57 -19.16 -12.65 31.73
C PRO A 57 -19.70 -12.05 30.43
N VAL A 58 -20.05 -10.76 30.44
CA VAL A 58 -20.55 -10.05 29.26
C VAL A 58 -19.43 -9.87 28.24
N PHE A 59 -18.24 -9.49 28.70
CA PHE A 59 -17.05 -9.33 27.88
C PHE A 59 -16.65 -10.66 27.23
N ILE A 60 -16.56 -11.76 28.00
CA ILE A 60 -16.19 -13.08 27.45
C ILE A 60 -17.21 -13.56 26.41
N LYS A 61 -18.51 -13.33 26.66
CA LYS A 61 -19.56 -13.69 25.71
C LYS A 61 -19.45 -12.89 24.41
N LEU A 62 -19.18 -11.58 24.50
CA LEU A 62 -19.01 -10.72 23.35
C LEU A 62 -17.72 -11.06 22.58
N TYR A 63 -16.63 -11.36 23.28
CA TYR A 63 -15.38 -11.83 22.69
C TYR A 63 -15.57 -13.06 21.82
N ARG A 64 -16.28 -14.08 22.31
CA ARG A 64 -16.57 -15.29 21.51
C ARG A 64 -17.34 -14.97 20.23
N ARG A 65 -18.22 -13.97 20.26
CA ARG A 65 -18.96 -13.52 19.08
C ARG A 65 -18.06 -12.76 18.10
N MET A 66 -17.16 -11.91 18.59
CA MET A 66 -16.19 -11.21 17.75
C MET A 66 -15.19 -12.18 17.13
N LEU A 67 -14.64 -13.11 17.91
CA LEU A 67 -13.73 -14.16 17.43
C LEU A 67 -14.38 -15.01 16.33
N ALA A 68 -15.63 -15.43 16.51
CA ALA A 68 -16.36 -16.17 15.49
C ALA A 68 -16.56 -15.35 14.20
N ARG A 69 -16.73 -14.03 14.31
CA ARG A 69 -16.82 -13.12 13.17
C ARG A 69 -15.47 -13.04 12.44
N GLU A 70 -14.38 -12.81 13.17
CA GLU A 70 -13.03 -12.71 12.59
C GLU A 70 -12.62 -14.01 11.88
N LEU A 71 -12.83 -15.17 12.52
CA LEU A 71 -12.61 -16.46 11.88
C LEU A 71 -13.47 -16.63 10.63
N SER A 72 -14.75 -16.26 10.68
CA SER A 72 -15.65 -16.34 9.50
C SER A 72 -15.21 -15.44 8.34
N THR A 73 -14.62 -14.28 8.63
CA THR A 73 -14.07 -13.38 7.61
C THR A 73 -12.74 -13.90 7.07
N GLU A 74 -11.90 -14.53 7.88
CA GLU A 74 -10.67 -15.18 7.46
C GLU A 74 -10.95 -16.34 6.48
N PHE A 75 -11.99 -17.14 6.73
CA PHE A 75 -12.43 -18.20 5.80
C PHE A 75 -12.90 -17.70 4.42
N ARG A 76 -13.14 -16.39 4.27
CA ARG A 76 -13.49 -15.79 2.96
C ARG A 76 -12.26 -15.63 2.07
N TYR A 77 -11.05 -15.64 2.64
CA TYR A 77 -9.82 -15.46 1.90
C TYR A 77 -9.13 -16.81 1.68
N SER A 78 -8.79 -17.11 0.43
CA SER A 78 -7.88 -18.23 0.14
C SER A 78 -6.46 -17.74 0.40
N HIS A 79 -5.79 -18.36 1.37
CA HIS A 79 -4.36 -18.18 1.60
C HIS A 79 -3.62 -19.25 0.79
N PRO A 80 -3.13 -18.94 -0.43
CA PRO A 80 -2.37 -19.92 -1.19
C PRO A 80 -1.13 -20.33 -0.40
N ASP A 81 -0.79 -21.62 -0.46
CA ASP A 81 0.43 -22.16 0.14
C ASP A 81 1.65 -21.32 -0.29
N PRO A 82 2.65 -21.07 0.56
CA PRO A 82 3.87 -20.38 0.14
C PRO A 82 4.53 -20.97 -1.12
N LEU A 83 4.37 -22.28 -1.36
CA LEU A 83 4.82 -22.99 -2.55
C LEU A 83 3.93 -22.73 -3.78
N PHE A 84 2.73 -22.19 -3.63
CA PHE A 84 1.85 -21.82 -4.76
C PHE A 84 2.57 -20.93 -5.78
N PHE A 85 3.28 -19.90 -5.30
CA PHE A 85 4.05 -19.00 -6.17
C PHE A 85 5.33 -19.63 -6.71
N VAL A 86 5.86 -20.65 -6.04
CA VAL A 86 7.03 -21.43 -6.50
C VAL A 86 6.62 -22.36 -7.63
N LEU A 87 5.46 -23.00 -7.51
CA LEU A 87 4.90 -23.93 -8.50
C LEU A 87 4.27 -23.20 -9.71
N LEU A 88 3.88 -21.94 -9.55
CA LEU A 88 3.49 -21.07 -10.68
C LEU A 88 4.65 -20.77 -11.64
N ARG A 89 5.91 -21.02 -11.24
CA ARG A 89 7.10 -20.75 -12.09
C ARG A 89 7.35 -21.81 -13.16
N SER A 90 6.62 -22.93 -13.16
CA SER A 90 7.00 -24.10 -13.96
C SER A 90 6.35 -24.26 -15.33
N ASP A 91 5.29 -23.52 -15.69
CA ASP A 91 4.55 -23.79 -16.94
C ASP A 91 4.27 -22.57 -17.85
N GLU A 92 4.92 -21.41 -17.68
CA GLU A 92 4.86 -20.30 -18.65
C GLU A 92 6.21 -19.58 -18.87
N GLU A 93 7.27 -20.35 -19.10
CA GLU A 93 8.30 -19.93 -20.05
C GLU A 93 8.22 -20.86 -21.26
N ASN A 94 7.12 -20.77 -22.01
CA ASN A 94 7.11 -21.24 -23.38
C ASN A 94 7.97 -20.24 -24.19
N PRO A 95 9.17 -20.59 -24.67
CA PRO A 95 10.07 -19.63 -25.32
C PRO A 95 9.53 -19.09 -26.65
N GLU A 96 8.38 -19.59 -27.12
CA GLU A 96 7.87 -19.35 -28.48
C GLU A 96 6.69 -18.36 -28.56
N GLU A 97 6.23 -17.75 -27.46
CA GLU A 97 5.21 -16.68 -27.49
C GLU A 97 5.76 -15.28 -27.17
N ILE A 98 7.04 -15.02 -27.46
CA ILE A 98 7.46 -13.64 -27.78
C ILE A 98 7.23 -13.41 -29.26
N GLY A 99 5.94 -13.43 -29.63
CA GLY A 99 5.44 -12.84 -30.86
C GLY A 99 5.45 -11.31 -30.77
N GLN A 100 6.59 -10.71 -30.43
CA GLN A 100 6.87 -9.32 -30.72
C GLN A 100 8.28 -9.27 -31.28
N THR A 101 8.33 -8.92 -32.56
CA THR A 101 9.50 -8.57 -33.35
C THR A 101 10.49 -7.73 -32.53
N PRO A 102 11.81 -7.78 -32.83
CA PRO A 102 12.80 -6.97 -32.15
C PRO A 102 12.56 -5.50 -32.49
N ALA A 103 11.61 -4.86 -31.80
CA ALA A 103 11.62 -3.43 -31.61
C ALA A 103 12.90 -3.18 -30.83
N GLU A 104 13.92 -2.75 -31.57
CA GLU A 104 15.26 -2.36 -31.12
C GLU A 104 15.28 -2.07 -29.64
N ASN A 105 16.08 -2.83 -28.87
CA ASN A 105 16.28 -2.58 -27.45
C ASN A 105 16.77 -1.14 -27.26
N ILE A 106 15.86 -0.19 -27.05
CA ILE A 106 16.16 1.24 -26.92
C ILE A 106 16.97 1.40 -25.64
N GLN A 107 18.27 1.55 -25.79
CA GLN A 107 19.16 1.72 -24.65
C GLN A 107 19.00 3.13 -24.10
N ALA A 108 19.04 3.27 -22.77
CA ALA A 108 19.03 4.58 -22.11
C ALA A 108 20.12 5.54 -22.65
N LYS A 109 21.26 4.98 -23.09
CA LYS A 109 22.35 5.71 -23.73
C LYS A 109 21.94 6.36 -25.07
N GLN A 110 21.15 5.68 -25.88
CA GLN A 110 20.67 6.23 -27.16
C GLN A 110 19.71 7.40 -26.92
N VAL A 111 18.88 7.33 -25.88
CA VAL A 111 18.00 8.43 -25.48
C VAL A 111 18.81 9.60 -24.92
N ASP A 112 19.81 9.36 -24.07
CA ASP A 112 20.69 10.41 -23.54
C ASP A 112 21.43 11.15 -24.65
N GLU A 113 22.07 10.42 -25.57
CA GLU A 113 22.77 10.99 -26.72
C GLU A 113 21.83 11.78 -27.62
N TYR A 114 20.63 11.25 -27.90
CA TYR A 114 19.63 11.95 -28.70
C TYR A 114 19.27 13.29 -28.06
N VAL A 115 18.97 13.32 -26.76
CA VAL A 115 18.62 14.59 -26.09
C VAL A 115 19.83 15.54 -26.06
N ARG A 116 21.03 15.03 -25.82
CA ARG A 116 22.27 15.82 -25.78
C ARG A 116 22.58 16.54 -27.09
N TYR A 117 22.36 15.88 -28.23
CA TYR A 117 22.70 16.44 -29.55
C TYR A 117 21.57 17.26 -30.19
N ASN A 118 20.30 17.02 -29.82
CA ASN A 118 19.15 17.67 -30.46
C ASN A 118 18.55 18.83 -29.66
N PHE A 119 18.93 19.01 -28.38
CA PHE A 119 18.43 20.08 -27.54
C PHE A 119 19.54 21.02 -27.08
N LYS A 120 19.16 22.22 -26.62
CA LYS A 120 20.11 23.19 -26.10
C LYS A 120 20.82 22.62 -24.86
N PRO A 121 22.10 23.00 -24.60
CA PRO A 121 22.81 22.53 -23.41
C PRO A 121 22.05 22.79 -22.10
N SER A 122 21.35 23.92 -22.00
CA SER A 122 20.51 24.26 -20.84
C SER A 122 19.26 23.38 -20.70
N ASP A 123 18.72 22.85 -21.80
CA ASP A 123 17.58 21.92 -21.81
C ASP A 123 18.06 20.52 -21.43
N TYR A 124 19.15 20.07 -22.08
CA TYR A 124 19.80 18.81 -21.76
C TYR A 124 20.21 18.72 -20.29
N LEU A 125 20.79 19.80 -19.72
CA LEU A 125 21.18 19.83 -18.32
C LEU A 125 20.00 19.56 -17.38
N ILE A 126 18.84 20.18 -17.62
CA ILE A 126 17.62 19.95 -16.84
C ILE A 126 17.14 18.50 -16.99
N PHE A 127 17.17 17.97 -18.22
CA PHE A 127 16.81 16.58 -18.48
C PHE A 127 17.74 15.61 -17.76
N HIS A 128 19.04 15.82 -17.84
CA HIS A 128 20.06 15.00 -17.19
C HIS A 128 19.94 15.03 -15.68
N LEU A 129 19.82 16.23 -15.09
CA LEU A 129 19.59 16.41 -13.66
C LEU A 129 18.30 15.70 -13.19
N LYS A 130 17.22 15.78 -13.99
CA LYS A 130 15.93 15.21 -13.62
C LYS A 130 15.92 13.68 -13.67
N PHE A 131 16.47 13.08 -14.74
CA PHE A 131 16.30 11.65 -15.01
C PHE A 131 17.52 10.80 -14.65
N PHE A 132 18.73 11.31 -14.82
CA PHE A 132 19.95 10.55 -14.53
C PHE A 132 20.49 10.81 -13.12
N GLN A 133 20.32 12.03 -12.59
CA GLN A 133 20.72 12.37 -11.22
C GLN A 133 19.55 12.37 -10.22
N ALA A 134 18.35 12.01 -10.68
CA ALA A 134 17.13 11.92 -9.87
C ALA A 134 16.80 13.19 -9.04
N MET A 135 17.15 14.38 -9.54
CA MET A 135 16.96 15.62 -8.79
C MET A 135 15.48 15.94 -8.55
N THR A 136 15.18 16.48 -7.37
CA THR A 136 13.83 16.89 -6.98
C THR A 136 13.40 18.11 -7.79
N TRP A 137 12.08 18.31 -7.90
CA TRP A 137 11.54 19.50 -8.56
C TRP A 137 11.97 20.79 -7.89
N GLN A 138 12.05 20.79 -6.55
CA GLN A 138 12.54 21.95 -5.82
C GLN A 138 14.02 22.22 -6.10
N GLY A 139 14.86 21.18 -6.10
CA GLY A 139 16.27 21.33 -6.45
C GLY A 139 16.49 21.87 -7.87
N LEU A 140 15.60 21.53 -8.82
CA LEU A 140 15.65 22.08 -10.18
C LEU A 140 15.28 23.57 -10.22
N ILE A 141 14.29 23.98 -9.43
CA ILE A 141 13.92 25.40 -9.31
C ILE A 141 15.07 26.19 -8.70
N ASP A 142 15.64 25.69 -7.61
CA ASP A 142 16.74 26.36 -6.89
C ASP A 142 18.00 26.44 -7.77
N TYR A 143 18.32 25.38 -8.53
CA TYR A 143 19.48 25.34 -9.42
C TYR A 143 19.31 26.22 -10.66
N THR A 144 18.14 26.21 -11.30
CA THR A 144 17.91 26.91 -12.57
C THR A 144 17.40 28.34 -12.39
N GLY A 145 16.86 28.67 -11.21
CA GLY A 145 16.14 29.93 -10.95
C GLY A 145 14.82 30.06 -11.73
N GLN A 146 14.31 28.97 -12.32
CA GLN A 146 13.12 28.99 -13.17
C GLN A 146 11.90 28.42 -12.43
N SER A 147 10.71 28.89 -12.81
CA SER A 147 9.46 28.35 -12.28
C SER A 147 9.26 26.88 -12.68
N SER A 148 8.60 26.11 -11.81
CA SER A 148 8.23 24.71 -12.07
C SER A 148 7.53 24.52 -13.41
N ALA A 149 6.60 25.42 -13.76
CA ALA A 149 5.85 25.36 -15.01
C ALA A 149 6.75 25.50 -16.24
N THR A 150 7.74 26.40 -16.19
CA THR A 150 8.72 26.60 -17.26
C THR A 150 9.57 25.34 -17.46
N ILE A 151 10.06 24.76 -16.36
CA ILE A 151 10.87 23.53 -16.36
C ILE A 151 10.04 22.36 -16.91
N ALA A 152 8.80 22.20 -16.47
CA ALA A 152 7.89 21.15 -16.91
C ALA A 152 7.58 21.25 -18.41
N LYS A 153 7.34 22.47 -18.94
CA LYS A 153 7.12 22.70 -20.37
C LYS A 153 8.32 22.24 -21.20
N ARG A 154 9.54 22.59 -20.78
CA ARG A 154 10.79 22.20 -21.46
C ARG A 154 10.99 20.68 -21.42
N LEU A 155 10.77 20.06 -20.26
CA LEU A 155 10.85 18.60 -20.09
C LEU A 155 9.82 17.86 -20.94
N ASN A 156 8.58 18.34 -21.00
CA ASN A 156 7.54 17.72 -21.80
C ASN A 156 7.86 17.82 -23.31
N ASN A 157 8.39 18.96 -23.77
CA ASN A 157 8.85 19.08 -25.16
C ASN A 157 9.94 18.05 -25.50
N MET A 158 10.93 17.87 -24.62
CA MET A 158 11.97 16.84 -24.80
C MET A 158 11.38 15.42 -24.80
N LYS A 159 10.50 15.10 -23.85
CA LYS A 159 9.80 13.81 -23.79
C LYS A 159 8.99 13.53 -25.05
N HIS A 160 8.29 14.52 -25.58
CA HIS A 160 7.52 14.37 -26.82
C HIS A 160 8.41 14.04 -28.02
N ALA A 161 9.55 14.72 -28.16
CA ALA A 161 10.50 14.43 -29.24
C ALA A 161 11.13 13.04 -29.11
N VAL A 162 11.54 12.65 -27.88
CA VAL A 162 12.02 11.29 -27.59
C VAL A 162 10.94 10.27 -27.96
N LYS A 163 9.70 10.48 -27.52
CA LYS A 163 8.59 9.57 -27.84
C LYS A 163 8.36 9.46 -29.35
N GLN A 164 8.40 10.56 -30.10
CA GLN A 164 8.26 10.52 -31.56
C GLN A 164 9.39 9.77 -32.25
N ARG A 165 10.62 9.87 -31.73
CA ARG A 165 11.80 9.23 -32.32
C ARG A 165 11.86 7.73 -32.03
N PHE A 166 11.47 7.32 -30.83
CA PHE A 166 11.69 5.96 -30.32
C PHE A 166 10.41 5.13 -30.19
N THR A 167 9.22 5.67 -30.51
CA THR A 167 8.00 4.85 -30.61
C THR A 167 7.85 4.36 -32.05
N PRO A 168 7.83 3.05 -32.33
CA PRO A 168 7.57 2.57 -33.68
C PRO A 168 6.15 2.93 -34.12
N PRO A 169 5.91 3.20 -35.42
CA PRO A 169 4.55 3.38 -35.92
C PRO A 169 3.76 2.11 -35.71
N ILE A 170 2.56 2.23 -35.14
CA ILE A 170 1.62 1.12 -35.03
C ILE A 170 1.14 0.81 -36.45
N TYR A 171 1.71 -0.22 -37.06
CA TYR A 171 1.14 -0.78 -38.29
C TYR A 171 -0.15 -1.49 -37.90
N ASN A 172 -1.29 -0.89 -38.24
CA ASN A 172 -2.58 -1.58 -38.16
C ASN A 172 -2.55 -2.72 -39.19
N ILE A 173 -2.40 -3.94 -38.69
CA ILE A 173 -2.56 -5.15 -39.49
C ILE A 173 -4.05 -5.23 -39.81
N SER A 174 -4.38 -5.07 -41.09
CA SER A 174 -5.75 -5.20 -41.63
C SER A 174 -6.07 -6.66 -41.91
#